data_AF-A0A7R8RMY0-F1
#
_entry.id   AF-A0A7R8RMY0-F1
#
_cell.length_a   1.000
_cell.length_b   1.000
_cell.length_c   1.000
_cell.angle_alpha   90.00
_cell.angle_beta   90.00
_cell.angle_gamma   90.00
#
_symmetry.space_group_name_H-M   'P 1'
#
loop_
_entity.id
_entity.type
_entity.pdbx_description
1 polymer ?
#
loop_
_entity_poly.entity_id
_entity_poly.type
_entity_poly.pdbx_seq_one_letter_code
_entity_poly.pdbx_strand_id
1 'polypeptide(L)'
;MITERWYLADAAFLVGLQHSEREVLDRIAHALEHPKRLLWLGRKSLPPSGQLALTVMACTLAEAFASVALLPSPSDAPLSARDSRPWAWVESERPLPGVGPVMDQPVSFHAMGPKHAARWETGDRVAIDPRAKDWDIIL
;
A
#
# COMPACT_ATOMS: atom_id res chain seq x y z
N MET A 1 7.61 -21.78 -26.29
CA MET A 1 8.03 -20.43 -25.87
C MET A 1 8.20 -20.44 -24.37
N ILE A 2 9.37 -20.01 -23.87
CA ILE A 2 9.65 -19.91 -22.43
C ILE A 2 9.43 -18.45 -22.03
N THR A 3 8.79 -18.23 -20.88
CA THR A 3 8.59 -16.88 -20.33
C THR A 3 9.16 -16.82 -18.92
N GLU A 4 9.97 -15.82 -18.63
CA GLU A 4 10.49 -15.56 -17.29
C GLU A 4 9.56 -14.62 -16.53
N ARG A 5 9.48 -14.81 -15.21
CA ARG A 5 8.63 -14.02 -14.32
C ARG A 5 9.41 -13.69 -13.06
N TRP A 6 9.60 -12.40 -12.83
CA TRP A 6 10.26 -11.87 -11.65
C TRP A 6 9.23 -11.60 -10.54
N TYR A 7 9.68 -11.80 -9.30
CA TYR A 7 8.90 -11.62 -8.08
C TYR A 7 9.75 -10.93 -7.01
N LEU A 8 9.11 -10.16 -6.14
CA LEU A 8 9.72 -9.70 -4.89
C LEU A 8 9.45 -10.74 -3.81
N ALA A 9 10.50 -11.17 -3.12
CA ALA A 9 10.43 -12.08 -1.99
C ALA A 9 10.72 -11.32 -0.69
N ASP A 10 10.13 -11.77 0.42
CA ASP A 10 10.29 -11.20 1.76
C ASP A 10 10.05 -9.67 1.82
N ALA A 11 9.06 -9.21 1.04
CA ALA A 11 8.68 -7.81 0.97
C ALA A 11 7.29 -7.59 1.59
N ALA A 12 7.15 -6.50 2.34
CA ALA A 12 5.88 -6.04 2.88
C ALA A 12 5.72 -4.54 2.61
N PHE A 13 4.48 -4.11 2.42
CA PHE A 13 4.12 -2.75 2.03
C PHE A 13 2.97 -2.25 2.89
N LEU A 14 3.08 -1.00 3.35
CA LEU A 14 1.94 -0.26 3.88
C LEU A 14 1.34 0.58 2.76
N VAL A 15 0.03 0.41 2.51
CA VAL A 15 -0.70 1.14 1.47
C VAL A 15 -1.80 1.98 2.11
N GLY A 16 -1.89 3.25 1.72
CA GLY A 16 -2.93 4.17 2.17
C GLY A 16 -3.89 4.51 1.03
N LEU A 17 -5.19 4.55 1.34
CA LEU A 17 -6.23 5.04 0.44
C LEU A 17 -6.87 6.27 1.08
N GLN A 18 -6.99 7.35 0.31
CA GLN A 18 -7.59 8.60 0.77
C GLN A 18 -8.85 8.89 -0.05
N HIS A 19 -9.92 9.25 0.64
CA HIS A 19 -11.19 9.64 0.02
C HIS A 19 -11.91 10.64 0.92
N SER A 20 -12.69 11.55 0.34
CA SER A 20 -13.49 12.52 1.09
C SER A 20 -14.62 11.87 1.89
N GLU A 21 -15.22 10.82 1.34
CA GLU A 21 -16.27 10.03 1.98
C GLU A 21 -15.70 8.84 2.75
N ARG A 22 -15.77 8.88 4.08
CA ARG A 22 -15.34 7.79 4.96
C ARG A 22 -16.03 6.46 4.65
N GLU A 23 -17.33 6.49 4.33
CA GLU A 23 -18.10 5.27 4.06
C GLU A 23 -17.55 4.47 2.88
N VAL A 24 -16.94 5.13 1.89
CA VAL A 24 -16.27 4.46 0.77
C VAL A 24 -15.09 3.64 1.30
N LEU A 25 -14.26 4.23 2.17
CA LEU A 25 -13.11 3.56 2.77
C LEU A 25 -13.53 2.40 3.67
N ASP A 26 -14.58 2.58 4.48
CA ASP A 26 -15.10 1.53 5.35
C ASP A 26 -15.64 0.34 4.52
N ARG A 27 -16.32 0.59 3.40
CA ARG A 27 -16.76 -0.48 2.47
C ARG A 27 -15.59 -1.22 1.84
N ILE A 28 -14.53 -0.51 1.45
CA ILE A 28 -13.33 -1.13 0.88
C ILE A 28 -12.64 -2.00 1.94
N ALA A 29 -12.44 -1.48 3.15
CA ALA A 29 -11.85 -2.22 4.27
C ALA A 29 -12.64 -3.51 4.55
N HIS A 30 -13.97 -3.43 4.65
CA HIS A 30 -14.82 -4.60 4.84
C HIS A 30 -14.69 -5.62 3.68
N ALA A 31 -14.62 -5.15 2.44
CA ALA A 31 -14.50 -6.03 1.27
C ALA A 31 -13.13 -6.73 1.17
N LEU A 32 -12.07 -6.13 1.73
CA LEU A 32 -10.75 -6.76 1.81
C LEU A 32 -10.73 -7.92 2.81
N GLU A 33 -11.40 -7.76 3.95
CA GLU A 33 -11.51 -8.79 5.00
C GLU A 33 -12.58 -9.85 4.72
N HIS A 34 -13.61 -9.50 3.94
CA HIS A 34 -14.70 -10.40 3.53
C HIS A 34 -14.83 -10.46 2.01
N PRO A 35 -13.80 -10.93 1.29
CA PRO A 35 -13.75 -10.81 -0.15
C PRO A 35 -14.69 -11.80 -0.83
N LYS A 36 -15.50 -11.30 -1.77
CA LYS A 36 -16.39 -12.13 -2.62
C LYS A 36 -15.64 -12.97 -3.65
N ARG A 37 -14.34 -12.71 -3.84
CA ARG A 37 -13.44 -13.39 -4.79
C ARG A 37 -12.09 -13.57 -4.12
N LEU A 38 -11.34 -14.62 -4.49
CA LEU A 38 -9.98 -14.80 -4.00
C LEU A 38 -9.13 -13.55 -4.29
N LEU A 39 -8.35 -13.12 -3.31
CA LEU A 39 -7.40 -12.02 -3.42
C LEU A 39 -6.00 -12.58 -3.71
N TRP A 40 -5.18 -11.79 -4.42
CA TRP A 40 -3.77 -12.12 -4.70
C TRP A 40 -2.95 -10.86 -4.93
N LEU A 41 -1.66 -10.91 -4.57
CA LEU A 41 -0.70 -9.83 -4.71
C LEU A 41 -0.06 -9.88 -6.11
N GLY A 42 -0.72 -9.26 -7.08
CA GLY A 42 -0.28 -9.22 -8.48
C GLY A 42 -0.63 -10.47 -9.28
N ARG A 43 -0.06 -11.64 -8.94
CA ARG A 43 -0.34 -12.91 -9.63
C ARG A 43 -1.04 -13.90 -8.70
N LYS A 44 -1.94 -14.74 -9.25
CA LYS A 44 -2.75 -15.72 -8.50
C LYS A 44 -1.96 -16.70 -7.62
N SER A 45 -0.67 -16.89 -7.90
CA SER A 45 0.23 -17.73 -7.10
C SER A 45 0.74 -17.08 -5.81
N LEU A 46 0.47 -15.78 -5.60
CA LEU A 46 0.87 -15.01 -4.43
C LEU A 46 -0.37 -14.60 -3.63
N PRO A 47 -0.92 -15.48 -2.79
CA PRO A 47 -2.00 -15.10 -1.89
C PRO A 47 -1.50 -14.07 -0.86
N PRO A 48 -2.35 -13.13 -0.40
CA PRO A 48 -2.02 -12.33 0.76
C PRO A 48 -2.00 -13.19 2.04
N SER A 49 -1.29 -12.73 3.05
CA SER A 49 -1.29 -13.31 4.41
C SER A 49 -1.66 -12.25 5.45
N GLY A 50 -2.24 -12.69 6.56
CA GLY A 50 -2.64 -11.82 7.66
C GLY A 50 -3.84 -10.90 7.36
N GLN A 51 -3.94 -9.85 8.18
CA GLN A 51 -4.95 -8.80 8.07
C GLN A 51 -4.58 -7.83 6.93
N LEU A 52 -5.53 -7.50 6.06
CA LEU A 52 -5.33 -6.61 4.90
C LEU A 52 -5.75 -5.16 5.19
N ALA A 53 -6.79 -4.96 5.99
CA ALA A 53 -7.33 -3.65 6.31
C ALA A 53 -7.06 -3.29 7.78
N LEU A 54 -6.16 -2.33 8.01
CA LEU A 54 -5.71 -1.96 9.35
C LEU A 54 -6.69 -1.03 10.09
N THR A 55 -6.90 0.19 9.57
CA THR A 55 -7.75 1.20 10.21
C THR A 55 -8.15 2.29 9.22
N VAL A 56 -9.31 2.91 9.47
CA VAL A 56 -9.76 4.12 8.76
C VAL A 56 -9.63 5.30 9.71
N MET A 57 -8.89 6.33 9.29
CA MET A 57 -8.52 7.50 10.11
C MET A 57 -8.98 8.79 9.42
N ALA A 58 -9.28 9.81 10.23
CA ALA A 58 -9.63 11.15 9.74
C ALA A 58 -8.36 12.03 9.72
N CYS A 59 -7.44 11.74 8.81
CA CYS A 59 -6.18 12.43 8.63
C CYS A 59 -5.71 12.37 7.17
N THR A 60 -4.62 13.06 6.85
CA THR A 60 -3.95 12.96 5.55
C THR A 60 -3.15 11.65 5.42
N LEU A 61 -2.82 11.23 4.19
CA LEU A 61 -1.93 10.07 3.96
C LEU A 61 -0.57 10.21 4.66
N ALA A 62 0.00 11.41 4.67
CA ALA A 62 1.28 11.67 5.31
C ALA A 62 1.22 11.42 6.82
N GLU A 63 0.16 11.90 7.48
CA GLU A 63 -0.07 11.66 8.91
C GLU A 63 -0.35 10.18 9.19
N ALA A 64 -1.14 9.52 8.34
CA ALA A 64 -1.42 8.09 8.46
C ALA A 64 -0.12 7.26 8.39
N PHE A 65 0.74 7.49 7.39
CA PHE A 65 2.01 6.80 7.24
C PHE A 65 3.01 7.08 8.37
N ALA A 66 2.96 8.26 9.00
CA ALA A 66 3.76 8.53 10.18
C ALA A 66 3.24 7.77 11.42
N SER A 67 1.94 7.50 11.50
CA SER A 67 1.28 6.95 12.71
C SER A 67 1.13 5.42 12.74
N VAL A 68 1.43 4.72 11.64
CA VAL A 68 1.28 3.26 11.51
C VAL A 68 2.65 2.64 11.22
N ALA A 69 2.98 1.54 11.91
CA ALA A 69 4.25 0.85 11.70
C ALA A 69 4.34 0.32 10.26
N LEU A 70 5.52 0.42 9.62
CA LEU A 70 5.72 -0.10 8.25
C LEU A 70 5.65 -1.61 8.19
N LEU A 71 6.22 -2.29 9.18
CA LEU A 71 6.25 -3.72 9.33
C LEU A 71 5.69 -4.07 10.71
N PRO A 72 5.06 -5.24 10.87
CA PRO A 72 4.80 -5.79 12.20
C PRO A 72 6.12 -5.84 12.95
N SER A 73 6.16 -5.29 14.15
CA SER A 73 7.26 -5.55 15.05
C SER A 73 6.77 -6.42 16.19
N PRO A 74 7.57 -7.37 16.70
CA PRO A 74 7.35 -7.83 18.06
C PRO A 74 7.33 -6.59 18.95
N SER A 75 6.35 -6.50 19.86
CA SER A 75 6.16 -5.35 20.75
C SER A 75 7.44 -4.95 21.54
N ASP A 76 8.44 -5.85 21.60
CA ASP A 76 9.72 -5.71 22.31
C ASP A 76 10.93 -5.37 21.40
N ALA A 77 10.74 -5.07 20.11
CA ALA A 77 11.86 -4.72 19.23
C ALA A 77 12.54 -3.40 19.66
N PRO A 78 13.90 -3.35 19.72
CA PRO A 78 14.61 -2.17 20.19
C PRO A 78 14.30 -0.93 19.34
N LEU A 79 14.07 0.21 20.01
CA LEU A 79 13.70 1.50 19.39
C LEU A 79 14.68 1.94 18.29
N SER A 80 15.95 1.52 18.32
CA SER A 80 16.96 1.83 17.31
C SER A 80 16.70 1.20 15.94
N ALA A 81 15.89 0.14 15.86
CA ALA A 81 15.42 -0.41 14.57
C ALA A 81 14.31 0.43 13.93
N ARG A 82 13.72 1.38 14.68
CA ARG A 82 12.61 2.26 14.25
C ARG A 82 13.07 3.57 13.60
N ASP A 83 14.38 3.82 13.53
CA ASP A 83 14.96 5.01 12.88
C ASP A 83 15.01 4.91 11.34
N SER A 84 14.32 3.91 10.78
CA SER A 84 14.14 3.80 9.34
C SER A 84 13.17 4.88 8.87
N ARG A 85 13.59 5.72 7.93
CA ARG A 85 12.70 6.67 7.25
C ARG A 85 12.25 6.13 5.88
N PRO A 86 11.39 5.11 5.76
CA PRO A 86 11.14 4.47 4.47
C PRO A 86 10.70 5.47 3.39
N TRP A 87 10.93 5.08 2.14
CA TRP A 87 10.34 5.79 1.01
C TRP A 87 8.84 5.53 1.01
N ALA A 88 8.07 6.61 0.87
CA ALA A 88 6.66 6.55 0.52
C ALA A 88 6.48 7.22 -0.85
N TRP A 89 5.72 6.55 -1.70
CA TRP A 89 5.28 7.10 -2.98
C TRP A 89 3.81 7.47 -2.85
N VAL A 90 3.50 8.73 -3.11
CA VAL A 90 2.14 9.29 -2.98
C VAL A 90 1.72 9.86 -4.32
N GLU A 91 0.49 9.56 -4.73
CA GLU A 91 -0.07 10.11 -5.97
C GLU A 91 -0.10 11.65 -5.92
N SER A 92 0.30 12.27 -7.03
CA SER A 92 0.32 13.72 -7.21
C SER A 92 -0.65 14.11 -8.32
N GLU A 93 -1.51 15.08 -8.04
CA GLU A 93 -2.42 15.66 -9.04
C GLU A 93 -1.68 16.42 -10.14
N ARG A 94 -0.45 16.86 -9.88
CA ARG A 94 0.34 17.68 -10.80
C ARG A 94 1.68 17.03 -11.12
N PRO A 95 2.17 17.16 -12.37
CA PRO A 95 3.52 16.74 -12.73
C PRO A 95 4.56 17.47 -11.89
N LEU A 96 5.50 16.72 -11.32
CA LEU A 96 6.70 17.29 -10.69
C LEU A 96 7.76 17.60 -11.77
N PRO A 97 8.48 18.73 -11.66
CA PRO A 97 9.58 19.03 -12.56
C PRO A 97 10.63 17.90 -12.57
N GLY A 98 10.96 17.38 -13.75
CA GLY A 98 12.00 16.37 -13.92
C GLY A 98 11.59 14.93 -13.58
N VAL A 99 10.34 14.68 -13.16
CA VAL A 99 9.82 13.34 -12.89
C VAL A 99 8.81 12.96 -13.97
N GLY A 100 9.08 11.85 -14.67
CA GLY A 100 8.17 11.30 -15.69
C GLY A 100 6.93 10.64 -15.07
N PRO A 101 5.84 10.46 -15.83
CA PRO A 101 4.65 9.77 -15.33
C PRO A 101 4.88 8.26 -15.17
N VAL A 102 4.05 7.64 -14.34
CA VAL A 102 3.90 6.18 -14.24
C VAL A 102 2.65 5.77 -15.03
N MET A 103 2.75 4.71 -15.83
CA MET A 103 1.68 4.24 -16.74
C MET A 103 0.84 3.11 -16.12
N ASP A 104 0.33 3.31 -14.92
CA ASP A 104 -0.37 2.29 -14.13
C ASP A 104 -1.75 2.72 -13.62
N GLN A 105 -2.23 3.93 -13.94
CA GLN A 105 -3.59 4.36 -13.56
C GLN A 105 -4.62 3.48 -14.25
N PRO A 106 -5.41 2.66 -13.54
CA PRO A 106 -6.33 1.73 -14.19
C PRO A 106 -7.49 2.47 -14.86
N VAL A 107 -7.70 2.20 -16.15
CA VAL A 107 -8.83 2.71 -16.95
C VAL A 107 -9.83 1.59 -17.24
N SER A 108 -9.35 0.36 -17.44
CA SER A 108 -10.21 -0.79 -17.71
C SER A 108 -9.52 -2.10 -17.33
N PHE A 109 -10.30 -3.05 -16.81
CA PHE A 109 -9.87 -4.41 -16.49
C PHE A 109 -10.52 -5.48 -17.40
N HIS A 110 -10.95 -5.10 -18.61
CA HIS A 110 -11.64 -6.02 -19.51
C HIS A 110 -10.76 -7.22 -19.91
N ALA A 111 -11.38 -8.38 -20.14
CA ALA A 111 -10.68 -9.63 -20.45
C ALA A 111 -9.86 -9.57 -21.75
N MET A 112 -10.22 -8.68 -22.69
CA MET A 112 -9.45 -8.44 -23.91
C MET A 112 -8.14 -7.68 -23.69
N GLY A 113 -7.93 -7.12 -22.50
CA GLY A 113 -6.69 -6.45 -22.14
C GLY A 113 -6.93 -5.29 -21.17
N PRO A 114 -6.10 -5.14 -20.13
CA PRO A 114 -6.17 -3.98 -19.26
C PRO A 114 -5.74 -2.72 -20.01
N LYS A 115 -6.36 -1.59 -19.67
CA LYS A 115 -5.95 -0.26 -20.16
C LYS A 115 -5.49 0.59 -18.98
N HIS A 116 -4.38 1.28 -19.16
CA HIS A 116 -3.81 2.18 -18.17
C HIS A 116 -3.58 3.57 -18.75
N ALA A 117 -3.65 4.57 -17.89
CA ALA A 117 -3.32 5.96 -18.16
C ALA A 117 -2.08 6.39 -17.35
N ALA A 118 -1.58 7.58 -17.66
CA ALA A 118 -0.54 8.21 -16.87
C ALA A 118 -1.09 8.71 -15.53
N ARG A 119 -0.33 8.50 -14.45
CA ARG A 119 -0.43 9.26 -13.21
C ARG A 119 0.95 9.78 -12.79
N TRP A 120 0.96 10.72 -11.87
CA TRP A 120 2.18 11.27 -11.28
C TRP A 120 2.24 10.91 -9.81
N GLU A 121 3.45 10.85 -9.28
CA GLU A 121 3.69 10.57 -7.87
C GLU A 121 4.87 11.39 -7.35
N THR A 122 4.86 11.65 -6.05
CA THR A 122 5.99 12.18 -5.30
C THR A 122 6.60 11.04 -4.49
N GLY A 123 7.92 11.07 -4.34
CA GLY A 123 8.64 10.16 -3.46
C GLY A 123 9.23 10.95 -2.31
N ASP A 124 8.88 10.60 -1.08
CA ASP A 124 9.36 11.27 0.12
C ASP A 124 9.80 10.26 1.19
N ARG A 125 10.77 10.67 2.02
CA ARG A 125 11.25 9.87 3.16
C ARG A 125 10.39 10.15 4.37
N VAL A 126 9.52 9.22 4.75
CA VAL A 126 8.60 9.36 5.88
C VAL A 126 9.28 8.97 7.17
N ALA A 127 9.16 9.79 8.22
CA ALA A 127 9.55 9.41 9.57
C ALA A 127 8.35 8.74 10.26
N ILE A 128 8.54 7.50 10.70
CA ILE A 128 7.51 6.75 11.42
C ILE A 128 7.64 7.10 12.90
N ASP A 129 6.52 7.43 13.55
CA ASP A 129 6.47 7.71 14.97
C ASP A 129 6.97 6.46 15.73
N PRO A 130 7.89 6.60 16.70
CA PRO A 130 8.32 5.48 17.53
C PRO A 130 7.18 4.77 18.27
N ARG A 131 6.03 5.43 18.45
CA ARG A 131 4.79 4.90 19.04
C ARG A 131 3.73 4.54 17.99
N ALA A 132 4.13 4.45 16.72
CA ALA A 132 3.23 4.07 15.65
C ALA A 132 2.51 2.77 15.98
N LYS A 133 1.23 2.70 15.60
CA LYS A 133 0.37 1.56 15.91
C LYS A 133 0.89 0.33 15.18
N ASP A 134 1.15 -0.73 15.95
CA ASP A 134 1.54 -2.04 15.43
C ASP A 134 0.35 -2.80 14.85
N TRP A 135 0.66 -3.84 14.08
CA TRP A 135 -0.34 -4.70 13.44
C TRP A 135 0.23 -6.10 13.18
N ASP A 136 -0.65 -7.10 13.21
CA ASP A 136 -0.23 -8.50 13.14
C ASP A 136 -0.23 -9.05 11.70
N ILE A 137 0.75 -9.89 11.38
CA ILE A 137 0.68 -10.85 10.27
C ILE A 137 0.44 -12.23 10.87
N ILE A 138 -0.62 -12.90 10.44
CA ILE A 138 -0.76 -14.35 10.67
C ILE A 138 0.17 -15.02 9.66
N LEU A 139 1.30 -15.54 10.14
CA LEU A 139 2.24 -16.37 9.38
C LEU A 139 1.77 -17.84 9.35
#